data_AF-A0A816ACF0-F1
#
_entry.id   AF-A0A816ACF0-F1
#
_cell.length_a   1.000
_cell.length_b   1.000
_cell.length_c   1.000
_cell.angle_alpha   90.00
_cell.angle_beta   90.00
_cell.angle_gamma   90.00
#
_symmetry.space_group_name_H-M   'P 1'
#
loop_
_entity.id
_entity.type
_entity.pdbx_description
1 polymer ?
#
loop_
_entity_poly.entity_id
_entity_poly.type
_entity_poly.pdbx_seq_one_letter_code
_entity_poly.pdbx_strand_id
1 'polypeptide(L)'
;MPTSTQAVAPYAPRLYQGLAEETNDVSYTPNQTTVREVQWNMANLPSANSLESAATTSWKPLIIVLAAVILVAAVAAVATPFLIAYFKTGKCPSSNSNGLFYKKTLLQHQQQVQQLLLQHQRRQPLQLQPQPQQLHQRRQQQPQRRPLPLRHLRPQPLRVPTTTTTTANLPAACSSYTTISDSTRRVSYTTFVGCDSSSFSSSGMWVRFTGSGGTTIPTYAPGTSVCGTSATGWYASTVPSSGATASGTLCYQWTSSTCQWSSSIQVANCNTYYVYFLYPSPVCNLRVCTV
;
A
#
# COMPACT_ATOMS: atom_id res chain seq x y z
N MET A 1 71.54 51.47 12.00
CA MET A 1 70.87 50.93 10.80
C MET A 1 69.46 50.48 11.18
N PRO A 2 68.40 51.22 10.81
CA PRO A 2 67.03 50.73 10.88
C PRO A 2 66.27 50.88 9.54
N THR A 3 65.01 50.42 9.53
CA THR A 3 63.93 50.56 8.50
C THR A 3 64.04 49.59 7.29
N SER A 4 62.96 49.05 6.70
CA SER A 4 61.55 49.43 6.71
C SER A 4 60.59 48.24 6.46
N THR A 5 59.36 48.46 6.89
CA THR A 5 58.07 47.86 6.53
C THR A 5 57.83 47.71 5.01
N GLN A 6 57.01 46.74 4.59
CA GLN A 6 55.83 46.98 3.72
C GLN A 6 54.91 45.77 3.56
N ALA A 7 53.61 46.07 3.51
CA ALA A 7 52.47 45.21 3.26
C ALA A 7 52.05 45.28 1.78
N VAL A 8 51.41 44.23 1.25
CA VAL A 8 50.71 44.27 -0.05
C VAL A 8 49.33 43.59 0.07
N ALA A 9 48.33 44.29 -0.46
CA ALA A 9 46.89 44.02 -0.43
C ALA A 9 46.42 43.00 -1.49
N PRO A 10 45.21 42.43 -1.36
CA PRO A 10 44.55 41.66 -2.42
C PRO A 10 43.82 42.56 -3.45
N TYR A 11 43.88 42.09 -4.70
CA TYR A 11 43.27 42.70 -5.88
C TYR A 11 41.74 42.63 -5.88
N ALA A 12 41.12 43.75 -6.27
CA ALA A 12 39.72 43.89 -6.68
C ALA A 12 39.54 43.58 -8.17
N PRO A 13 38.27 43.46 -8.63
CA PRO A 13 37.89 44.03 -9.91
C PRO A 13 36.87 45.16 -9.81
N ARG A 14 37.19 46.25 -10.54
CA ARG A 14 36.38 47.42 -10.94
C ARG A 14 35.15 46.99 -11.75
N LEU A 15 33.94 47.53 -11.50
CA LEU A 15 33.38 48.86 -11.84
C LEU A 15 33.12 49.09 -13.34
N TYR A 16 31.84 49.28 -13.67
CA TYR A 16 31.24 50.43 -14.38
C TYR A 16 29.74 50.44 -13.98
N GLN A 17 29.25 51.33 -13.10
CA GLN A 17 28.68 52.68 -13.36
C GLN A 17 27.73 52.71 -14.56
N GLY A 18 26.50 53.22 -14.54
CA GLY A 18 25.66 54.02 -13.64
C GLY A 18 24.40 54.34 -14.49
N LEU A 19 23.22 54.55 -13.94
CA LEU A 19 22.66 55.87 -13.63
C LEU A 19 21.34 55.68 -12.85
N ALA A 20 21.10 56.61 -11.92
CA ALA A 20 19.90 56.85 -11.12
C ALA A 20 18.65 57.02 -12.01
N GLU A 21 17.38 57.00 -11.59
CA GLU A 21 16.64 57.44 -10.40
C GLU A 21 15.19 56.96 -10.74
N GLU A 22 14.30 56.50 -9.87
CA GLU A 22 13.48 57.27 -8.93
C GLU A 22 12.50 56.26 -8.29
N THR A 23 12.15 56.54 -7.04
CA THR A 23 11.15 55.85 -6.21
C THR A 23 9.74 55.91 -6.79
N ASN A 24 8.95 54.83 -6.64
CA ASN A 24 7.60 54.93 -6.07
C ASN A 24 6.95 53.56 -5.81
N ASP A 25 6.51 53.41 -4.57
CA ASP A 25 5.63 52.37 -4.06
C ASP A 25 4.20 52.64 -4.58
N VAL A 26 3.56 51.64 -5.22
CA VAL A 26 2.13 51.71 -5.58
C VAL A 26 1.47 50.38 -5.25
N SER A 27 0.73 50.42 -4.14
CA SER A 27 -0.31 49.48 -3.76
C SER A 27 -1.36 49.31 -4.87
N TYR A 28 -1.58 48.06 -5.30
CA TYR A 28 -2.58 47.71 -6.31
C TYR A 28 -3.90 47.32 -5.65
N THR A 29 -4.94 48.12 -5.86
CA THR A 29 -6.34 47.68 -5.77
C THR A 29 -6.87 47.51 -7.20
N PRO A 30 -7.77 46.54 -7.43
CA PRO A 30 -8.70 46.67 -8.53
C PRO A 30 -10.14 46.69 -8.02
N ASN A 31 -10.78 47.84 -8.22
CA ASN A 31 -12.20 48.09 -8.10
C ASN A 31 -12.98 47.42 -9.25
N GLN A 32 -14.26 47.20 -8.98
CA GLN A 32 -15.27 46.52 -9.79
C GLN A 32 -15.38 47.03 -11.22
N THR A 33 -15.48 46.08 -12.17
CA THR A 33 -16.10 46.29 -13.48
C THR A 33 -16.93 45.05 -13.85
N THR A 34 -18.25 45.23 -13.82
CA THR A 34 -19.32 44.49 -14.52
C THR A 34 -18.97 43.15 -15.18
N VAL A 35 -19.31 42.05 -14.51
CA VAL A 35 -19.48 40.73 -15.15
C VAL A 35 -20.86 40.70 -15.79
N ARG A 36 -20.96 40.59 -17.12
CA ARG A 36 -22.20 40.15 -17.77
C ARG A 36 -22.35 38.65 -17.51
N GLU A 37 -23.43 38.26 -16.87
CA GLU A 37 -23.89 36.87 -16.80
C GLU A 37 -24.08 36.33 -18.22
N VAL A 38 -23.30 35.31 -18.59
CA VAL A 38 -23.62 34.44 -19.72
C VAL A 38 -24.56 33.37 -19.19
N GLN A 39 -25.86 33.54 -19.42
CA GLN A 39 -26.83 32.47 -19.22
C GLN A 39 -26.54 31.33 -20.20
N TRP A 40 -26.17 30.16 -19.67
CA TRP A 40 -26.11 28.93 -20.46
C TRP A 40 -27.53 28.36 -20.62
N ASN A 41 -28.14 28.58 -21.79
CA ASN A 41 -29.33 27.85 -22.20
C ASN A 41 -28.94 26.39 -22.54
N MET A 42 -29.35 25.43 -21.71
CA MET A 42 -29.11 23.99 -21.92
C MET A 42 -30.11 23.33 -22.90
N ALA A 43 -30.65 24.06 -23.87
CA ALA A 43 -31.73 23.56 -24.73
C ALA A 43 -31.29 22.91 -26.05
N ASN A 44 -29.99 22.86 -26.38
CA ASN A 44 -29.51 22.23 -27.61
C ASN A 44 -28.24 21.41 -27.36
N LEU A 45 -28.41 20.20 -26.82
CA LEU A 45 -27.40 19.14 -26.92
C LEU A 45 -27.94 18.07 -27.89
N PRO A 46 -27.22 17.73 -28.98
CA PRO A 46 -27.66 16.65 -29.86
C PRO A 46 -27.55 15.31 -29.13
N SER A 47 -28.61 14.50 -29.22
CA SER A 47 -28.66 13.13 -28.75
C SER A 47 -27.58 12.26 -29.39
N ALA A 48 -26.99 11.34 -28.61
CA ALA A 48 -25.86 10.47 -28.97
C ALA A 48 -26.13 9.40 -30.06
N ASN A 49 -27.16 9.58 -30.90
CA ASN A 49 -27.57 8.61 -31.92
C ASN A 49 -27.52 9.25 -33.32
N SER A 50 -26.35 9.68 -33.79
CA SER A 50 -26.18 10.05 -35.21
C SER A 50 -24.72 10.09 -35.71
N LEU A 51 -23.79 9.35 -35.09
CA LEU A 51 -22.38 9.31 -35.51
C LEU A 51 -21.95 7.95 -36.10
N GLU A 52 -22.89 7.13 -36.56
CA GLU A 52 -22.62 5.92 -37.34
C GLU A 52 -23.06 6.11 -38.79
N SER A 53 -22.54 7.11 -39.50
CA SER A 53 -22.51 7.12 -40.96
C SER A 53 -21.50 8.15 -41.43
N ALA A 54 -20.54 7.73 -42.26
CA ALA A 54 -19.55 8.53 -42.98
C ALA A 54 -18.31 9.03 -42.18
N ALA A 55 -17.24 8.22 -42.18
CA ALA A 55 -15.86 8.70 -42.33
C ALA A 55 -14.90 7.50 -42.52
N THR A 56 -14.82 7.01 -43.75
CA THR A 56 -13.75 6.12 -44.22
C THR A 56 -12.50 6.94 -44.52
N THR A 57 -11.68 7.28 -43.50
CA THR A 57 -10.38 7.92 -43.77
C THR A 57 -9.33 7.57 -42.71
N SER A 58 -8.43 6.64 -43.07
CA SER A 58 -6.97 6.49 -42.82
C SER A 58 -6.21 7.11 -41.61
N TRP A 59 -6.84 7.75 -40.62
CA TRP A 59 -6.12 8.47 -39.55
C TRP A 59 -6.35 7.92 -38.13
N LYS A 60 -7.31 7.00 -37.95
CA LYS A 60 -7.56 6.31 -36.67
C LYS A 60 -6.32 5.65 -36.04
N PRO A 61 -5.43 4.95 -36.78
CA PRO A 61 -4.23 4.37 -36.16
C PRO A 61 -3.21 5.45 -35.72
N LEU A 62 -3.10 6.57 -36.44
CA LEU A 62 -2.21 7.67 -36.07
C LEU A 62 -2.65 8.36 -34.78
N ILE A 63 -3.96 8.55 -34.58
CA ILE A 63 -4.51 9.13 -33.33
C ILE A 63 -4.25 8.20 -32.13
N ILE A 64 -4.41 6.88 -32.30
CA ILE A 64 -4.14 5.90 -31.24
C ILE A 64 -2.65 5.87 -30.89
N VAL A 65 -1.76 5.91 -31.88
CA VAL A 65 -0.31 5.95 -31.66
C VAL A 65 0.11 7.27 -30.99
N LEU A 66 -0.42 8.41 -31.45
CA LEU A 66 -0.18 9.71 -30.80
C LEU A 66 -0.67 9.72 -29.34
N ALA A 67 -1.87 9.19 -29.08
CA ALA A 67 -2.40 9.09 -27.73
C ALA A 67 -1.52 8.19 -26.84
N ALA A 68 -1.04 7.05 -27.36
CA ALA A 68 -0.15 6.15 -26.64
C ALA A 68 1.22 6.79 -26.35
N VAL A 69 1.80 7.50 -27.31
CA VAL A 69 3.08 8.23 -27.14
C VAL A 69 2.95 9.35 -26.12
N ILE A 70 1.85 10.12 -26.17
CA ILE A 70 1.55 11.16 -25.17
C ILE A 70 1.37 10.54 -23.78
N LEU A 71 0.71 9.39 -23.67
CA LEU A 71 0.51 8.71 -22.40
C LEU A 71 1.82 8.15 -21.82
N VAL A 72 2.68 7.56 -22.66
CA VAL A 72 4.01 7.08 -22.25
C VAL A 72 4.92 8.25 -21.85
N ALA A 73 4.91 9.34 -22.60
CA ALA A 73 5.67 10.55 -22.27
C ALA A 73 5.18 11.20 -20.97
N ALA A 74 3.86 11.22 -20.75
CA ALA A 74 3.28 11.69 -19.50
C ALA A 74 3.71 10.80 -18.33
N VAL A 75 3.63 9.47 -18.45
CA VAL A 75 4.08 8.51 -17.41
C VAL A 75 5.58 8.65 -17.12
N ALA A 76 6.42 8.82 -18.16
CA ALA A 76 7.84 9.06 -17.99
C ALA A 76 8.11 10.40 -17.27
N ALA A 77 7.39 11.47 -17.61
CA ALA A 77 7.52 12.78 -16.96
C ALA A 77 7.14 12.73 -15.46
N VAL A 78 6.18 11.88 -15.05
CA VAL A 78 5.86 11.70 -13.63
C VAL A 78 6.79 10.73 -12.90
N ALA A 79 7.38 9.74 -13.58
CA ALA A 79 8.24 8.71 -12.95
C ALA A 79 9.70 9.13 -12.79
N THR A 80 10.23 9.94 -13.71
CA THR A 80 11.63 10.36 -13.74
C THR A 80 12.08 11.15 -12.50
N PRO A 81 11.30 12.11 -11.94
CA PRO A 81 11.73 12.83 -10.74
C PRO A 81 11.75 11.96 -9.47
N PHE A 82 10.96 10.88 -9.40
CA PHE A 82 10.94 9.96 -8.26
C PHE A 82 12.14 9.01 -8.25
N LEU A 83 12.54 8.50 -9.41
CA LEU A 83 13.73 7.66 -9.54
C LEU A 83 15.00 8.45 -9.21
N ILE A 84 15.12 9.70 -9.70
CA ILE A 84 16.28 10.57 -9.42
C ILE A 84 16.36 10.95 -7.92
N ALA A 85 15.23 11.22 -7.26
CA ALA A 85 15.21 11.52 -5.82
C ALA A 85 15.58 10.31 -4.95
N TYR A 86 15.17 9.09 -5.36
CA TYR A 86 15.53 7.83 -4.71
C TYR A 86 17.04 7.55 -4.80
N PHE A 87 17.64 7.68 -5.99
CA PHE A 87 19.08 7.45 -6.18
C PHE A 87 19.98 8.49 -5.51
N LYS A 88 19.52 9.73 -5.31
CA LYS A 88 20.35 10.79 -4.70
C LYS A 88 20.40 10.78 -3.17
N THR A 89 19.38 10.27 -2.48
CA THR A 89 19.25 10.53 -1.03
C THR A 89 19.15 9.27 -0.16
N GLY A 90 18.86 8.10 -0.75
CA GLY A 90 18.66 6.86 0.01
C GLY A 90 17.53 6.94 1.05
N LYS A 91 16.71 8.01 1.01
CA LYS A 91 15.63 8.30 1.94
C LYS A 91 14.40 8.70 1.13
N CYS A 92 13.27 8.04 1.38
CA CYS A 92 12.02 8.42 0.75
C CYS A 92 11.56 9.78 1.31
N PRO A 93 11.15 10.74 0.45
CA PRO A 93 10.69 12.04 0.92
C PRO A 93 9.40 11.89 1.73
N SER A 94 9.41 12.45 2.95
CA SER A 94 8.27 12.49 3.86
C SER A 94 7.12 13.29 3.22
N SER A 95 5.94 12.68 3.17
CA SER A 95 4.74 13.25 2.60
C SER A 95 4.28 14.50 3.33
N ASN A 96 4.52 15.67 2.77
CA ASN A 96 3.65 16.84 2.96
C ASN A 96 3.27 17.38 1.57
N SER A 97 2.03 17.86 1.46
CA SER A 97 1.31 18.36 0.27
C SER A 97 0.60 17.33 -0.63
N ASN A 98 1.20 16.17 -0.95
CA ASN A 98 0.61 15.28 -1.97
C ASN A 98 -0.45 14.29 -1.44
N GLY A 99 -0.50 14.03 -0.13
CA GLY A 99 -1.47 13.10 0.47
C GLY A 99 -2.94 13.59 0.43
N LEU A 100 -3.15 14.91 0.39
CA LEU A 100 -4.48 15.52 0.29
C LEU A 100 -5.08 15.39 -1.11
N PHE A 101 -4.25 15.40 -2.15
CA PHE A 101 -4.69 15.20 -3.53
C PHE A 101 -5.19 13.76 -3.74
N TYR A 102 -4.40 12.76 -3.31
CA TYR A 102 -4.82 11.35 -3.40
C TYR A 102 -6.05 11.05 -2.53
N LYS A 103 -6.19 11.65 -1.34
CA LYS A 103 -7.40 11.53 -0.51
C LYS A 103 -8.64 12.09 -1.21
N LYS A 104 -8.55 13.26 -1.85
CA LYS A 104 -9.67 13.86 -2.59
C LYS A 104 -10.08 13.01 -3.79
N THR A 105 -9.09 12.54 -4.56
CA THR A 105 -9.35 11.69 -5.73
C THR A 105 -9.94 10.33 -5.33
N LEU A 106 -9.47 9.73 -4.24
CA LEU A 106 -10.01 8.46 -3.73
C LEU A 106 -11.45 8.61 -3.21
N LEU A 107 -11.75 9.71 -2.50
CA LEU A 107 -13.12 10.00 -2.02
C LEU A 107 -14.07 10.23 -3.19
N GLN A 108 -13.62 10.94 -4.23
CA GLN A 108 -14.39 11.21 -5.43
C GLN A 108 -14.68 9.91 -6.21
N HIS A 109 -13.69 9.02 -6.30
CA HIS A 109 -13.86 7.72 -6.94
C HIS A 109 -14.77 6.79 -6.14
N GLN A 110 -14.66 6.80 -4.79
CA GLN A 110 -15.57 6.05 -3.91
C GLN A 110 -17.02 6.52 -4.08
N GLN A 111 -17.25 7.83 -4.16
CA GLN A 111 -18.58 8.40 -4.42
C GLN A 111 -19.13 7.99 -5.79
N GLN A 112 -18.30 7.98 -6.84
CA GLN A 112 -18.70 7.51 -8.18
C GLN A 112 -19.08 6.02 -8.19
N VAL A 113 -18.29 5.16 -7.54
CA VAL A 113 -18.60 3.73 -7.45
C VAL A 113 -19.91 3.51 -6.68
N GLN A 114 -20.14 4.27 -5.61
CA GLN A 114 -21.36 4.16 -4.81
C GLN A 114 -22.60 4.62 -5.59
N GLN A 115 -22.47 5.65 -6.43
CA GLN A 115 -23.55 6.05 -7.35
C GLN A 115 -23.82 5.00 -8.42
N LEU A 116 -22.79 4.37 -8.98
CA LEU A 116 -22.94 3.30 -9.96
C LEU A 116 -23.60 2.05 -9.37
N LEU A 117 -23.26 1.68 -8.13
CA LEU A 117 -23.90 0.58 -7.41
C LEU A 117 -25.39 0.84 -7.17
N LEU A 118 -25.75 2.07 -6.76
CA LEU A 118 -27.14 2.48 -6.59
C LEU A 118 -27.90 2.47 -7.92
N GLN A 119 -27.27 2.89 -9.02
CA GLN A 119 -27.87 2.81 -10.36
C GLN A 119 -28.07 1.37 -10.82
N HIS A 120 -27.14 0.47 -10.50
CA HIS A 120 -27.26 -0.96 -10.82
C HIS A 120 -28.40 -1.62 -10.03
N GLN A 121 -28.53 -1.30 -8.73
CA GLN A 121 -29.63 -1.80 -7.89
C GLN A 121 -31.01 -1.32 -8.38
N ARG A 122 -31.12 -0.09 -8.91
CA ARG A 122 -32.39 0.40 -9.51
C ARG A 122 -32.70 -0.22 -10.87
N ARG A 123 -31.70 -0.72 -11.59
CA ARG A 123 -31.85 -1.35 -12.92
C ARG A 123 -32.04 -2.86 -12.87
N GLN A 124 -31.85 -3.51 -11.72
CA GLN A 124 -32.25 -4.91 -11.56
C GLN A 124 -33.78 -4.99 -11.50
N PRO A 125 -34.45 -5.68 -12.45
CA PRO A 125 -35.84 -6.07 -12.27
C PRO A 125 -35.90 -6.94 -11.01
N LEU A 126 -36.94 -6.76 -10.18
CA LEU A 126 -37.27 -7.65 -9.07
C LEU A 126 -37.29 -9.09 -9.58
N GLN A 127 -36.16 -9.80 -9.49
CA GLN A 127 -36.16 -11.24 -9.59
C GLN A 127 -36.83 -11.74 -8.32
N LEU A 128 -38.01 -12.35 -8.49
CA LEU A 128 -38.72 -13.08 -7.46
C LEU A 128 -37.71 -13.87 -6.61
N GLN A 129 -37.70 -13.57 -5.31
CA GLN A 129 -37.01 -14.41 -4.32
C GLN A 129 -37.51 -15.86 -4.43
N PRO A 130 -36.63 -16.86 -4.37
CA PRO A 130 -37.05 -18.24 -4.19
C PRO A 130 -37.74 -18.41 -2.84
N GLN A 131 -38.94 -19.00 -2.85
CA GLN A 131 -39.71 -19.29 -1.65
C GLN A 131 -38.94 -20.16 -0.63
N PRO A 132 -39.18 -19.97 0.69
CA PRO A 132 -38.56 -20.74 1.78
C PRO A 132 -38.99 -22.23 1.85
N GLN A 133 -39.72 -22.75 0.87
CA GLN A 133 -40.27 -24.11 0.92
C GLN A 133 -39.25 -25.22 0.65
N GLN A 134 -38.09 -24.94 0.06
CA GLN A 134 -37.11 -26.00 -0.28
C GLN A 134 -36.21 -26.43 0.88
N LEU A 135 -36.09 -25.65 1.96
CA LEU A 135 -35.27 -26.05 3.13
C LEU A 135 -35.95 -27.17 3.95
N HIS A 136 -37.29 -27.25 3.89
CA HIS A 136 -38.06 -28.25 4.64
C HIS A 136 -38.08 -29.63 3.98
N GLN A 137 -37.95 -29.71 2.65
CA GLN A 137 -37.91 -31.00 1.93
C GLN A 137 -36.55 -31.71 2.05
N ARG A 138 -35.43 -30.96 2.10
CA ARG A 138 -34.10 -31.58 2.32
C ARG A 138 -33.94 -32.22 3.70
N ARG A 139 -34.70 -31.78 4.70
CA ARG A 139 -34.66 -32.34 6.06
C ARG A 139 -35.36 -33.70 6.17
N GLN A 140 -36.29 -34.01 5.27
CA GLN A 140 -37.07 -35.26 5.31
C GLN A 140 -36.44 -36.40 4.51
N GLN A 141 -35.47 -36.13 3.64
CA GLN A 141 -34.81 -37.17 2.80
C GLN A 141 -33.46 -37.62 3.34
N GLN A 142 -33.08 -37.26 4.57
CA GLN A 142 -31.82 -37.71 5.15
C GLN A 142 -32.01 -39.15 5.68
N PRO A 143 -31.30 -40.17 5.15
CA PRO A 143 -31.39 -41.52 5.66
C PRO A 143 -30.87 -41.56 7.10
N GLN A 144 -31.69 -42.04 8.03
CA GLN A 144 -31.32 -42.27 9.43
C GLN A 144 -30.13 -43.24 9.48
N ARG A 145 -28.91 -42.72 9.63
CA ARG A 145 -27.73 -43.54 9.86
C ARG A 145 -27.83 -44.13 11.26
N ARG A 146 -28.11 -45.43 11.31
CA ARG A 146 -28.11 -46.25 12.52
C ARG A 146 -26.75 -46.08 13.24
N PRO A 147 -26.72 -45.73 14.54
CA PRO A 147 -25.47 -45.68 15.28
C PRO A 147 -24.82 -47.07 15.30
N LEU A 148 -23.53 -47.16 14.93
CA LEU A 148 -22.77 -48.39 15.14
C LEU A 148 -22.63 -48.67 16.65
N PRO A 149 -22.68 -49.93 17.08
CA PRO A 149 -22.42 -50.27 18.47
C PRO A 149 -20.97 -49.94 18.82
N LEU A 150 -20.79 -49.10 19.86
CA LEU A 150 -19.50 -48.82 20.47
C LEU A 150 -18.97 -50.10 21.13
N ARG A 151 -18.17 -50.88 20.39
CA ARG A 151 -17.31 -51.88 21.00
C ARG A 151 -16.29 -51.15 21.87
N HIS A 152 -16.29 -51.50 23.15
CA HIS A 152 -15.31 -51.09 24.15
C HIS A 152 -13.88 -51.36 23.63
N LEU A 153 -13.22 -50.32 23.14
CA LEU A 153 -11.78 -50.32 23.02
C LEU A 153 -11.21 -50.00 24.41
N ARG A 154 -10.62 -51.02 25.00
CA ARG A 154 -9.84 -50.95 26.24
C ARG A 154 -8.79 -49.85 26.09
N PRO A 155 -8.68 -48.88 27.02
CA PRO A 155 -7.58 -47.93 27.02
C PRO A 155 -6.27 -48.71 27.18
N GLN A 156 -5.42 -48.69 26.16
CA GLN A 156 -4.02 -49.02 26.37
C GLN A 156 -3.39 -47.82 27.08
N PRO A 157 -2.57 -48.03 28.13
CA PRO A 157 -1.82 -46.95 28.71
C PRO A 157 -0.91 -46.38 27.61
N LEU A 158 -1.12 -45.11 27.28
CA LEU A 158 -0.19 -44.35 26.45
C LEU A 158 1.16 -44.42 27.15
N ARG A 159 2.06 -45.23 26.60
CA ARG A 159 3.47 -45.16 26.93
C ARG A 159 3.92 -43.80 26.41
N VAL A 160 3.93 -42.81 27.31
CA VAL A 160 4.57 -41.52 27.07
C VAL A 160 5.99 -41.86 26.63
N PRO A 161 6.39 -41.53 25.39
CA PRO A 161 7.79 -41.55 25.07
C PRO A 161 8.41 -40.52 25.99
N THR A 162 9.24 -40.98 26.93
CA THR A 162 10.21 -40.12 27.60
C THR A 162 11.08 -39.57 26.48
N THR A 163 10.68 -38.41 25.92
CA THR A 163 11.56 -37.60 25.11
C THR A 163 12.66 -37.13 26.05
N THR A 164 13.73 -37.91 26.07
CA THR A 164 15.07 -37.42 26.38
C THR A 164 15.19 -36.03 25.77
N THR A 165 15.44 -35.05 26.63
CA THR A 165 15.73 -33.67 26.30
C THR A 165 17.05 -33.63 25.51
N THR A 166 17.01 -34.10 24.27
CA THR A 166 17.97 -33.70 23.27
C THR A 166 17.63 -32.25 23.00
N THR A 167 18.50 -31.35 23.43
CA THR A 167 18.49 -29.96 23.01
C THR A 167 18.49 -29.96 21.48
N ALA A 168 17.30 -29.94 20.89
CA ALA A 168 17.14 -29.70 19.47
C ALA A 168 17.78 -28.34 19.26
N ASN A 169 18.92 -28.30 18.58
CA ASN A 169 19.61 -27.06 18.27
C ASN A 169 18.62 -26.18 17.49
N LEU A 170 17.99 -25.24 18.21
CA LEU A 170 17.09 -24.28 17.64
C LEU A 170 17.85 -23.41 16.63
N PRO A 171 17.16 -22.83 15.63
CA PRO A 171 17.79 -21.84 14.76
C PRO A 171 18.48 -20.74 15.57
N ALA A 172 19.66 -20.28 15.13
CA ALA A 172 20.40 -19.22 15.82
C ALA A 172 19.57 -17.92 16.00
N ALA A 173 18.66 -17.66 15.05
CA ALA A 173 17.68 -16.58 15.13
C ALA A 173 16.76 -16.65 16.35
N CYS A 174 16.61 -17.80 16.99
CA CYS A 174 15.83 -17.99 18.20
C CYS A 174 16.52 -17.46 19.47
N SER A 175 17.82 -17.19 19.41
CA SER A 175 18.62 -16.73 20.55
C SER A 175 18.97 -15.25 20.49
N SER A 176 18.90 -14.61 19.31
CA SER A 176 19.21 -13.19 19.13
C SER A 176 18.28 -12.55 18.10
N TYR A 177 17.44 -11.64 18.58
CA TYR A 177 16.46 -10.90 17.78
C TYR A 177 16.02 -9.62 18.50
N THR A 178 15.43 -8.69 17.75
CA THR A 178 14.78 -7.50 18.30
C THR A 178 13.29 -7.75 18.49
N THR A 179 12.73 -7.24 19.58
CA THR A 179 11.30 -7.37 19.87
C THR A 179 10.53 -6.14 19.39
N ILE A 180 9.39 -6.35 18.74
CA ILE A 180 8.43 -5.30 18.39
C ILE A 180 7.10 -5.62 19.05
N SER A 181 6.58 -4.69 19.86
CA SER A 181 5.32 -4.84 20.62
C SER A 181 4.25 -3.81 20.23
N ASP A 182 4.37 -3.23 19.04
CA ASP A 182 3.50 -2.16 18.57
C ASP A 182 2.06 -2.65 18.35
N SER A 183 1.16 -2.19 19.22
CA SER A 183 -0.26 -2.56 19.20
C SER A 183 -0.98 -2.17 17.90
N THR A 184 -0.47 -1.20 17.15
CA THR A 184 -1.09 -0.70 15.91
C THR A 184 -0.88 -1.64 14.72
N ARG A 185 -0.02 -2.66 14.85
CA ARG A 185 0.25 -3.65 13.80
C ARG A 185 -0.81 -4.75 13.68
N ARG A 186 -1.77 -4.84 14.61
CA ARG A 186 -2.84 -5.83 14.52
C ARG A 186 -3.71 -5.60 13.29
N VAL A 187 -4.14 -6.68 12.64
CA VAL A 187 -5.03 -6.60 11.45
C VAL A 187 -6.36 -5.90 11.72
N SER A 188 -6.80 -5.78 12.98
CA SER A 188 -8.02 -5.04 13.35
C SER A 188 -7.84 -3.53 13.51
N TYR A 189 -6.61 -3.03 13.42
CA TYR A 189 -6.33 -1.59 13.58
C TYR A 189 -6.42 -0.86 12.24
N THR A 190 -7.33 0.11 12.14
CA THR A 190 -7.72 0.74 10.87
C THR A 190 -7.22 2.18 10.68
N THR A 191 -6.65 2.79 11.72
CA THR A 191 -6.13 4.17 11.66
C THR A 191 -4.73 4.19 11.07
N PHE A 192 -4.46 5.00 10.06
CA PHE A 192 -3.12 5.12 9.48
C PHE A 192 -2.09 5.63 10.51
N VAL A 193 -0.94 4.95 10.60
CA VAL A 193 0.20 5.31 11.46
C VAL A 193 1.44 5.57 10.61
N GLY A 194 1.77 4.67 9.67
CA GLY A 194 2.96 4.83 8.84
C GLY A 194 3.36 3.59 8.06
N CYS A 195 4.67 3.42 7.89
CA CYS A 195 5.29 2.37 7.08
C CYS A 195 6.63 1.88 7.66
N ASP A 196 7.09 0.74 7.19
CA ASP A 196 8.29 0.07 7.69
C ASP A 196 9.58 0.44 6.92
N SER A 197 9.63 1.63 6.31
CA SER A 197 10.83 2.11 5.58
C SER A 197 12.02 2.45 6.48
N SER A 198 11.76 2.67 7.77
CA SER A 198 12.79 2.90 8.81
C SER A 198 12.62 2.01 10.04
N SER A 199 11.69 1.05 10.01
CA SER A 199 11.43 0.16 11.15
C SER A 199 12.46 -0.97 11.29
N PHE A 200 13.24 -1.21 10.24
CA PHE A 200 14.22 -2.30 10.17
C PHE A 200 15.59 -1.77 9.72
N SER A 201 16.68 -2.49 10.05
CA SER A 201 18.03 -2.18 9.57
C SER A 201 18.12 -2.32 8.05
N SER A 202 18.92 -1.47 7.38
CA SER A 202 19.17 -1.57 5.93
C SER A 202 19.80 -2.89 5.50
N SER A 203 20.58 -3.53 6.37
CA SER A 203 21.15 -4.87 6.17
C SER A 203 20.19 -6.01 6.53
N GLY A 204 18.96 -5.68 6.94
CA GLY A 204 18.00 -6.61 7.52
C GLY A 204 18.30 -6.92 8.98
N MET A 205 17.29 -7.41 9.70
CA MET A 205 17.41 -7.82 11.10
C MET A 205 16.37 -8.86 11.48
N TRP A 206 16.71 -9.69 12.48
CA TRP A 206 15.79 -10.66 13.08
C TRP A 206 14.83 -9.96 14.04
N VAL A 207 13.53 -10.17 13.84
CA VAL A 207 12.46 -9.53 14.59
C VAL A 207 11.47 -10.56 15.13
N ARG A 208 11.10 -10.40 16.40
CA ARG A 208 9.97 -11.11 17.02
C ARG A 208 8.85 -10.13 17.33
N PHE A 209 7.66 -10.40 16.83
CA PHE A 209 6.45 -9.65 17.20
C PHE A 209 5.85 -10.18 18.50
N THR A 210 5.39 -9.27 19.36
CA THR A 210 4.84 -9.58 20.69
C THR A 210 3.72 -8.61 21.08
N GLY A 211 3.04 -8.86 22.19
CA GLY A 211 2.07 -7.93 22.76
C GLY A 211 0.71 -7.91 22.04
N SER A 212 -0.09 -6.89 22.33
CA SER A 212 -1.48 -6.77 21.85
C SER A 212 -1.62 -6.43 20.37
N GLY A 213 -0.51 -6.16 19.67
CA GLY A 213 -0.47 -6.00 18.23
C GLY A 213 -0.57 -7.31 17.46
N GLY A 214 -0.45 -8.45 18.14
CA GLY A 214 -0.29 -9.75 17.50
C GLY A 214 1.15 -10.24 17.61
N THR A 215 1.34 -11.54 17.42
CA THR A 215 2.62 -12.23 17.68
C THR A 215 3.19 -12.89 16.43
N THR A 216 2.39 -12.98 15.38
CA THR A 216 2.77 -13.61 14.11
C THR A 216 2.34 -12.76 12.93
N ILE A 217 3.08 -12.84 11.81
CA ILE A 217 2.63 -12.26 10.54
C ILE A 217 1.51 -13.15 9.97
N PRO A 218 0.36 -12.61 9.53
CA PRO A 218 -0.71 -13.42 8.96
C PRO A 218 -0.24 -14.16 7.71
N THR A 219 -0.71 -15.40 7.52
CA THR A 219 -0.46 -16.24 6.34
C THR A 219 -1.54 -16.06 5.25
N TYR A 220 -2.34 -15.01 5.39
CA TYR A 220 -3.41 -14.62 4.47
C TYR A 220 -3.37 -13.11 4.26
N ALA A 221 -3.89 -12.67 3.11
CA ALA A 221 -4.01 -11.26 2.77
C ALA A 221 -5.07 -10.59 3.69
N PRO A 222 -4.69 -9.62 4.54
CA PRO A 222 -5.59 -9.09 5.58
C PRO A 222 -6.54 -7.99 5.07
N GLY A 223 -6.46 -7.61 3.80
CA GLY A 223 -7.15 -6.44 3.24
C GLY A 223 -6.29 -5.18 3.32
N THR A 224 -6.65 -4.14 2.57
CA THR A 224 -5.92 -2.87 2.54
C THR A 224 -6.35 -1.96 3.70
N SER A 225 -5.51 -0.97 4.03
CA SER A 225 -5.84 0.08 5.02
C SER A 225 -6.09 -0.44 6.43
N VAL A 226 -5.39 -1.51 6.82
CA VAL A 226 -5.36 -2.05 8.18
C VAL A 226 -3.91 -2.11 8.71
N CYS A 227 -3.74 -2.58 9.95
CA CYS A 227 -2.47 -2.62 10.69
C CYS A 227 -1.69 -1.30 10.70
N GLY A 228 -2.40 -0.18 10.60
CA GLY A 228 -1.82 1.16 10.67
C GLY A 228 -1.06 1.57 9.42
N THR A 229 -1.38 1.00 8.27
CA THR A 229 -0.78 1.37 6.99
C THR A 229 -1.79 1.35 5.85
N SER A 230 -1.38 1.75 4.66
CA SER A 230 -2.24 1.66 3.46
C SER A 230 -2.09 0.29 2.80
N ALA A 231 -0.86 -0.16 2.53
CA ALA A 231 -0.57 -1.44 1.90
C ALA A 231 0.04 -2.43 2.88
N THR A 232 -0.61 -3.58 3.02
CA THR A 232 -0.51 -4.43 4.19
C THR A 232 0.31 -5.68 3.92
N GLY A 233 1.35 -5.87 4.72
CA GLY A 233 2.28 -6.98 4.63
C GLY A 233 1.72 -8.26 5.26
N TRP A 234 1.86 -9.38 4.56
CA TRP A 234 1.48 -10.72 5.00
C TRP A 234 2.43 -11.78 4.40
N TYR A 235 2.55 -12.93 5.07
CA TYR A 235 3.48 -13.98 4.67
C TYR A 235 2.82 -14.94 3.68
N ALA A 236 3.24 -14.88 2.41
CA ALA A 236 2.68 -15.63 1.29
C ALA A 236 3.48 -16.91 1.02
N SER A 237 3.80 -17.67 2.07
CA SER A 237 4.56 -18.91 1.97
C SER A 237 4.20 -19.85 3.11
N THR A 238 4.60 -21.11 2.99
CA THR A 238 4.39 -22.11 4.04
C THR A 238 5.25 -21.78 5.25
N VAL A 239 4.64 -21.77 6.44
CA VAL A 239 5.37 -21.58 7.70
C VAL A 239 6.29 -22.78 7.97
N PRO A 240 7.52 -22.56 8.49
CA PRO A 240 8.45 -23.64 8.76
C PRO A 240 7.99 -24.53 9.92
N SER A 241 8.36 -25.80 9.83
CA SER A 241 8.22 -26.78 10.91
C SER A 241 8.98 -26.34 12.17
N SER A 242 8.58 -26.86 13.32
CA SER A 242 9.22 -26.60 14.62
C SER A 242 10.74 -26.81 14.55
N GLY A 243 11.52 -25.83 14.99
CA GLY A 243 12.98 -25.89 14.99
C GLY A 243 13.64 -25.63 13.63
N ALA A 244 12.88 -25.27 12.59
CA ALA A 244 13.42 -25.00 11.26
C ALA A 244 13.40 -23.50 10.91
N THR A 245 14.29 -23.14 9.99
CA THR A 245 14.28 -21.85 9.28
C THR A 245 13.97 -22.09 7.81
N ALA A 246 13.06 -21.30 7.24
CA ALA A 246 12.73 -21.36 5.82
C ALA A 246 12.71 -19.96 5.21
N SER A 247 13.13 -19.86 3.95
CA SER A 247 12.91 -18.68 3.12
C SER A 247 11.47 -18.65 2.63
N GLY A 248 10.91 -17.45 2.48
CA GLY A 248 9.61 -17.27 1.85
C GLY A 248 9.38 -15.85 1.40
N THR A 249 8.16 -15.56 0.97
CA THR A 249 7.78 -14.27 0.40
C THR A 249 6.90 -13.50 1.36
N LEU A 250 7.30 -12.28 1.68
CA LEU A 250 6.46 -11.29 2.33
C LEU A 250 5.79 -10.47 1.23
N CYS A 251 4.46 -10.59 1.11
CA CYS A 251 3.66 -9.87 0.13
C CYS A 251 3.00 -8.66 0.77
N TYR A 252 2.85 -7.58 0.01
CA TYR A 252 2.10 -6.39 0.40
C TYR A 252 0.86 -6.25 -0.48
N GLN A 253 -0.31 -6.37 0.14
CA GLN A 253 -1.59 -6.21 -0.52
C GLN A 253 -1.91 -4.74 -0.73
N TRP A 254 -2.32 -4.39 -1.95
CA TRP A 254 -2.75 -3.04 -2.31
C TRP A 254 -3.69 -3.09 -3.50
N THR A 255 -4.64 -2.14 -3.55
CA THR A 255 -5.69 -2.07 -4.59
C THR A 255 -6.37 -3.41 -4.84
N SER A 256 -6.22 -3.99 -6.03
CA SER A 256 -6.81 -5.26 -6.44
C SER A 256 -5.84 -6.44 -6.35
N SER A 257 -4.56 -6.19 -6.02
CA SER A 257 -3.54 -7.24 -5.91
C SER A 257 -3.30 -7.62 -4.45
N THR A 258 -3.37 -8.91 -4.17
CA THR A 258 -2.97 -9.46 -2.87
C THR A 258 -1.45 -9.42 -2.65
N CYS A 259 -0.66 -9.21 -3.71
CA CYS A 259 0.80 -9.10 -3.64
C CYS A 259 1.30 -8.08 -4.66
N GLN A 260 0.96 -6.80 -4.44
CA GLN A 260 1.39 -5.70 -5.32
C GLN A 260 2.91 -5.47 -5.23
N TRP A 261 3.45 -5.61 -4.02
CA TRP A 261 4.89 -5.62 -3.77
C TRP A 261 5.26 -6.86 -2.98
N SER A 262 6.52 -7.25 -3.07
CA SER A 262 7.02 -8.39 -2.29
C SER A 262 8.50 -8.24 -1.95
N SER A 263 8.92 -8.92 -0.89
CA SER A 263 10.32 -9.14 -0.58
C SER A 263 10.54 -10.59 -0.14
N SER A 264 11.73 -11.11 -0.42
CA SER A 264 12.18 -12.38 0.13
C SER A 264 12.61 -12.19 1.59
N ILE A 265 12.12 -13.04 2.48
CA ILE A 265 12.44 -13.02 3.90
C ILE A 265 12.80 -14.43 4.38
N GLN A 266 13.35 -14.51 5.60
CA GLN A 266 13.51 -15.78 6.31
C GLN A 266 12.61 -15.80 7.55
N VAL A 267 12.06 -16.97 7.86
CA VAL A 267 11.26 -17.21 9.05
C VAL A 267 11.86 -18.38 9.81
N ALA A 268 12.07 -18.22 11.11
CA ALA A 268 12.50 -19.26 12.02
C ALA A 268 11.37 -19.62 12.98
N ASN A 269 11.08 -20.92 13.12
CA ASN A 269 10.13 -21.43 14.12
C ASN A 269 10.89 -21.91 15.36
N CYS A 270 10.78 -21.16 16.45
CA CYS A 270 11.46 -21.42 17.72
C CYS A 270 10.63 -22.29 18.66
N ASN A 271 9.84 -23.20 18.08
CA ASN A 271 8.84 -24.07 18.71
C ASN A 271 7.59 -23.32 19.24
N THR A 272 7.78 -22.26 20.02
CA THR A 272 6.69 -21.53 20.69
C THR A 272 6.42 -20.14 20.13
N TYR A 273 7.31 -19.63 19.27
CA TYR A 273 7.20 -18.34 18.62
C TYR A 273 7.94 -18.35 17.29
N TYR A 274 7.64 -17.35 16.47
CA TYR A 274 8.33 -17.12 15.20
C TYR A 274 9.24 -15.89 15.29
N VAL A 275 10.32 -15.95 14.53
CA VAL A 275 11.24 -14.83 14.33
C VAL A 275 11.41 -14.63 12.83
N TYR A 276 11.39 -13.37 12.38
CA TYR A 276 11.35 -12.99 10.98
C TYR A 276 12.56 -12.14 10.65
N PHE A 277 13.31 -12.50 9.61
CA PHE A 277 14.38 -11.65 9.07
C PHE A 277 13.77 -10.65 8.09
N LEU A 278 13.69 -9.39 8.50
CA LEU A 278 12.97 -8.35 7.76
C LEU A 278 13.92 -7.24 7.31
N TYR A 279 13.63 -6.70 6.12
CA TYR A 279 14.30 -5.54 5.51
C TYR A 279 13.37 -4.33 5.52
N PRO A 280 13.90 -3.11 5.39
CA PRO A 280 13.09 -1.92 5.28
C PRO A 280 12.18 -2.03 4.07
N SER A 281 10.96 -1.50 4.21
CA SER A 281 10.01 -1.50 3.10
C SER A 281 10.55 -0.70 1.90
N PRO A 282 10.46 -1.25 0.68
CA PRO A 282 10.99 -0.59 -0.52
C PRO A 282 10.22 0.68 -0.92
N VAL A 283 8.99 0.85 -0.41
CA VAL A 283 8.11 1.99 -0.73
C VAL A 283 7.49 2.51 0.57
N CYS A 284 7.24 3.82 0.63
CA CYS A 284 6.43 4.42 1.68
C CYS A 284 4.98 3.88 1.59
N ASN A 285 4.34 3.69 2.74
CA ASN A 285 3.01 3.09 2.93
C ASN A 285 2.92 1.55 2.94
N LEU A 286 4.06 0.84 2.98
CA LEU A 286 4.09 -0.60 3.22
C LEU A 286 4.39 -0.88 4.70
N ARG A 287 3.64 -1.78 5.32
CA ARG A 287 3.89 -2.18 6.71
C ARG A 287 3.48 -3.62 6.95
N VAL A 288 4.28 -4.35 7.71
CA VAL A 288 3.99 -5.72 8.13
C VAL A 288 2.87 -5.72 9.17
N CYS A 289 1.78 -6.42 8.86
CA CYS A 289 0.70 -6.68 9.81
C CYS A 289 1.02 -7.87 10.72
N THR A 290 0.30 -7.94 11.84
CA THR A 290 0.40 -9.03 12.81
C THR A 290 -0.98 -9.49 13.29
N VAL A 291 -1.07 -10.75 13.72
CA VAL A 291 -2.24 -11.43 14.31
C VAL A 291 -1.88 -12.15 15.60
#